data_AF-Q066H8-F1
#
_entry.id   AF-Q066H8-F1
#
_cell.length_a   1.000
_cell.length_b   1.000
_cell.length_c   1.000
_cell.angle_alpha   90.00
_cell.angle_beta   90.00
_cell.angle_gamma   90.00
#
_symmetry.space_group_name_H-M   'P 1'
#
loop_
_entity.id
_entity.type
_entity.pdbx_description
1 polymer ?
#
loop_
_entity_poly.entity_id
_entity_poly.type
_entity_poly.pdbx_seq_one_letter_code
_entity_poly.pdbx_strand_id
1 'polypeptide(L)'
;MGVLVWFAVADTPYLIALALFDQQGRRALPLAGRSQAEVVPEGEVPQVLGHALVLELLLRVWQRSDEGALQRAAGLHSLLLVELPIERLPEDLPAAKAAWLRTGDTEELKMALQAMSSRAWTMAVEKFKPVALTPAW
;
A
#
# COMPACT_ATOMS: atom_id res chain seq x y z
N MET A 1 -0.95 -35.22 30.92
CA MET A 1 -1.69 -34.47 29.89
C MET A 1 -1.01 -33.13 29.68
N GLY A 2 -0.13 -33.03 28.68
CA GLY A 2 0.48 -31.76 28.30
C GLY A 2 -0.45 -31.02 27.36
N VAL A 3 -0.89 -29.82 27.74
CA VAL A 3 -1.59 -28.92 26.84
C VAL A 3 -0.55 -28.43 25.82
N LEU A 4 -0.58 -29.00 24.62
CA LEU A 4 0.05 -28.41 23.46
C LEU A 4 -0.73 -27.14 23.13
N VAL A 5 -0.23 -26.00 23.61
CA VAL A 5 -0.64 -24.69 23.10
C VAL A 5 -0.08 -24.63 21.68
N TRP A 6 -0.96 -24.84 20.70
CA TRP A 6 -0.69 -24.45 19.33
C TRP A 6 -0.65 -22.93 19.33
N PHE A 7 0.54 -22.35 19.40
CA PHE A 7 0.71 -21.00 18.87
C PHE A 7 0.44 -21.14 17.38
N ALA A 8 -0.75 -20.75 16.94
CA ALA A 8 -0.91 -20.35 15.55
C ALA A 8 0.25 -19.41 15.26
N VAL A 9 1.05 -19.69 14.24
CA VAL A 9 1.90 -18.65 13.65
C VAL A 9 0.92 -17.52 13.38
N ALA A 10 1.00 -16.45 14.17
CA ALA A 10 0.24 -15.26 13.88
C ALA A 10 0.77 -14.81 12.53
N ASP A 11 0.02 -15.06 11.46
CA ASP A 11 0.38 -14.62 10.12
C ASP A 11 0.55 -13.12 10.21
N THR A 12 1.81 -12.67 10.26
CA THR A 12 2.07 -11.26 10.46
C THR A 12 1.56 -10.51 9.24
N PRO A 13 0.80 -9.42 9.45
CA PRO A 13 0.21 -8.69 8.34
C PRO A 13 1.30 -8.23 7.39
N TYR A 14 0.97 -8.21 6.11
CA TYR A 14 1.82 -7.64 5.07
C TYR A 14 1.61 -6.13 5.05
N LEU A 15 2.70 -5.39 4.90
CA LEU A 15 2.63 -3.98 4.54
C LEU A 15 2.78 -3.86 3.03
N ILE A 16 1.78 -3.27 2.37
CA ILE A 16 1.73 -3.10 0.93
C ILE A 16 1.79 -1.61 0.60
N ALA A 17 2.77 -1.21 -0.22
CA ALA A 17 2.82 0.10 -0.86
C ALA A 17 2.13 0.04 -2.23
N LEU A 18 1.28 1.03 -2.52
CA LEU A 18 0.53 1.16 -3.76
C LEU A 18 0.74 2.56 -4.35
N ALA A 19 0.99 2.65 -5.65
CA ALA A 19 1.10 3.93 -6.35
C ALA A 19 0.06 4.00 -7.48
N LEU A 20 -0.80 5.01 -7.48
CA LEU A 20 -1.84 5.21 -8.49
C LEU A 20 -1.41 6.36 -9.41
N PHE A 21 -1.16 6.05 -10.68
CA PHE A 21 -0.81 7.07 -11.67
C PHE A 21 -1.41 6.79 -13.02
N ASP A 22 -1.55 7.86 -13.80
CA ASP A 22 -1.74 7.82 -15.23
C ASP A 22 -0.39 7.95 -15.93
N GLN A 23 -0.24 7.20 -17.01
CA GLN A 23 0.87 7.30 -17.94
C GLN A 23 0.34 7.25 -19.36
N GLN A 24 0.42 8.38 -20.05
CA GLN A 24 -0.09 8.55 -21.41
C GLN A 24 -1.57 8.12 -21.59
N GLY A 25 -2.44 8.48 -20.64
CA GLY A 25 -3.85 8.11 -20.66
C GLY A 25 -4.14 6.66 -20.26
N ARG A 26 -3.13 5.94 -19.75
CA ARG A 26 -3.28 4.59 -19.21
C ARG A 26 -3.02 4.60 -17.71
N ARG A 27 -3.99 4.08 -16.95
CA ARG A 27 -3.84 3.89 -15.50
C ARG A 27 -2.86 2.77 -15.18
N ALA A 28 -2.11 2.98 -14.11
CA ALA A 28 -1.16 2.02 -13.56
C ALA A 28 -1.21 2.02 -12.03
N LEU A 29 -1.09 0.80 -11.48
CA LEU A 29 -1.09 0.56 -10.04
C LEU A 29 -0.01 -0.46 -9.67
N PRO A 30 1.30 -0.12 -9.72
CA PRO A 30 2.34 -0.98 -9.19
C PRO A 30 2.22 -1.12 -7.68
N LEU A 31 2.71 -2.26 -7.19
CA LEU A 31 2.68 -2.67 -5.79
C LEU A 31 4.09 -3.07 -5.36
N ALA A 32 4.42 -2.81 -4.10
CA ALA A 32 5.54 -3.44 -3.39
C ALA A 32 5.02 -3.91 -2.03
N GLY A 33 5.47 -5.07 -1.54
CA GLY A 33 4.94 -5.60 -0.29
C GLY A 33 5.85 -6.64 0.34
N ARG A 34 5.84 -6.69 1.67
CA ARG A 34 6.51 -7.74 2.47
C ARG A 34 5.82 -7.94 3.81
N SER A 35 5.99 -9.12 4.39
CA SER A 35 5.52 -9.45 5.74
C SER A 35 6.19 -8.55 6.78
N GLN A 36 5.46 -8.19 7.83
CA GLN A 36 6.01 -7.47 8.97
C GLN A 36 6.70 -8.44 9.93
N ALA A 37 8.02 -8.30 10.12
CA ALA A 37 8.73 -9.08 11.13
C ALA A 37 8.30 -8.69 12.56
N GLU A 38 7.99 -7.41 12.74
CA GLU A 38 7.44 -6.84 13.96
C GLU A 38 6.34 -5.85 13.55
N VAL A 39 5.14 -6.03 14.11
CA VAL A 39 4.01 -5.14 13.87
C VAL A 39 4.11 -3.99 14.88
N VAL A 40 4.14 -2.76 14.38
CA VAL A 40 4.17 -1.59 15.27
C VAL A 40 2.88 -1.49 16.08
N PRO A 41 2.94 -1.03 17.35
CA PRO A 41 1.79 -0.86 18.21
C PRO A 41 0.67 -0.03 17.57
N GLU A 42 -0.55 -0.18 18.10
CA GLU A 42 -1.67 0.67 17.72
C GLU A 42 -1.35 2.14 17.99
N GLY A 43 -1.70 3.02 17.05
CA GLY A 43 -1.35 4.45 17.11
C GLY A 43 0.04 4.80 16.58
N GLU A 44 0.92 3.82 16.35
CA GLU A 44 2.23 4.03 15.72
C GLU A 44 2.20 3.75 14.21
N VAL A 45 3.23 4.24 13.50
CA VAL A 45 3.39 4.08 12.06
C VAL A 45 4.58 3.17 11.75
N PRO A 46 4.50 2.24 10.78
CA PRO A 46 5.59 1.34 10.43
C PRO A 46 6.67 2.06 9.60
N GLN A 47 7.32 3.07 10.19
CA GLN A 47 8.09 4.08 9.45
C GLN A 47 9.25 3.49 8.65
N VAL A 48 10.10 2.67 9.27
CA VAL A 48 11.29 2.09 8.63
C VAL A 48 10.88 1.20 7.45
N LEU A 49 9.91 0.32 7.70
CA LEU A 49 9.40 -0.60 6.70
C LEU A 49 8.68 0.14 5.56
N GLY A 50 7.83 1.09 5.90
CA GLY A 50 7.09 1.90 4.94
C GLY A 50 7.97 2.75 4.04
N HIS A 51 8.98 3.41 4.61
CA HIS A 51 9.96 4.16 3.81
C HIS A 51 10.69 3.27 2.81
N ALA A 52 11.14 2.09 3.23
CA ALA A 52 11.83 1.15 2.35
C ALA A 52 10.93 0.70 1.18
N LEU A 53 9.70 0.27 1.47
CA LEU A 53 8.77 -0.21 0.44
C LEU A 53 8.37 0.90 -0.53
N VAL A 54 8.13 2.11 -0.03
CA VAL A 54 7.77 3.22 -0.91
C VAL A 54 8.97 3.68 -1.73
N LEU A 55 10.18 3.68 -1.19
CA LEU A 55 11.38 3.97 -1.98
C LEU A 55 11.53 2.96 -3.13
N GLU A 56 11.43 1.66 -2.85
CA GLU A 56 11.47 0.62 -3.89
C GLU A 56 10.39 0.83 -4.95
N LEU A 57 9.16 1.13 -4.53
CA LEU A 57 8.04 1.39 -5.43
C LEU A 57 8.28 2.64 -6.27
N LEU A 58 8.76 3.74 -5.68
CA LEU A 58 9.05 4.98 -6.38
C LEU A 58 10.21 4.84 -7.36
N LEU A 59 11.21 3.99 -7.07
CA LEU A 59 12.26 3.65 -8.03
C LEU A 59 11.67 2.94 -9.27
N ARG A 60 10.69 2.06 -9.10
CA ARG A 60 9.98 1.42 -10.23
C ARG A 60 9.11 2.41 -10.99
N VAL A 61 8.43 3.33 -10.29
CA VAL A 61 7.67 4.40 -10.94
C VAL A 61 8.61 5.32 -11.72
N TRP A 62 9.77 5.66 -11.15
CA TRP A 62 10.81 6.47 -11.80
C TRP A 62 11.35 5.79 -13.06
N GLN A 63 11.66 4.50 -13.01
CA GLN A 63 12.08 3.75 -14.20
C GLN A 63 11.03 3.80 -15.32
N ARG A 64 9.74 3.71 -14.95
CA ARG A 64 8.66 3.84 -15.93
C ARG A 64 8.58 5.23 -16.54
N SER A 65 9.20 6.27 -15.98
CA SER A 65 9.19 7.61 -16.60
C SER A 65 9.89 7.62 -17.97
N ASP A 66 10.72 6.62 -18.29
CA ASP A 66 11.28 6.39 -19.63
C ASP A 66 10.18 6.10 -20.66
N GLU A 67 9.04 5.54 -20.24
CA GLU A 67 7.90 5.23 -21.09
C GLU A 67 6.97 6.44 -21.28
N GLY A 68 7.29 7.61 -20.73
CA GLY A 68 6.58 8.87 -20.93
C GLY A 68 6.01 9.50 -19.66
N ALA A 69 5.30 10.62 -19.85
CA ALA A 69 4.85 11.48 -18.76
C ALA A 69 3.99 10.74 -17.72
N LEU A 70 4.34 10.93 -16.46
CA LEU A 70 3.66 10.37 -15.30
C LEU A 70 2.81 11.45 -14.62
N GLN A 71 1.57 11.11 -14.26
CA GLN A 71 0.70 11.98 -13.49
C GLN A 71 0.03 11.21 -12.36
N ARG A 72 0.07 11.75 -11.14
CA ARG A 72 -0.68 11.21 -10.00
C ARG A 72 -2.18 11.15 -10.33
N ALA A 73 -2.80 9.99 -10.11
CA ALA A 73 -4.21 9.77 -10.47
C ALA A 73 -5.20 10.15 -9.36
N ALA A 74 -4.74 10.30 -8.12
CA ALA A 74 -5.58 10.39 -6.91
C ALA A 74 -5.06 11.39 -5.86
N GLY A 75 -4.30 12.42 -6.27
CA GLY A 75 -3.73 13.41 -5.34
C GLY A 75 -2.89 12.76 -4.24
N LEU A 76 -3.19 13.04 -2.96
CA LEU A 76 -2.50 12.44 -1.80
C LEU A 76 -2.72 10.92 -1.69
N HIS A 77 -3.87 10.41 -2.13
CA HIS A 77 -4.18 8.97 -2.15
C HIS A 77 -3.53 8.24 -3.34
N SER A 78 -2.68 8.93 -4.10
CA SER A 78 -1.89 8.29 -5.17
C SER A 78 -0.73 7.46 -4.63
N LEU A 79 -0.41 7.57 -3.35
CA LEU A 79 0.65 6.81 -2.70
C LEU A 79 0.15 6.35 -1.34
N LEU A 80 -0.23 5.08 -1.27
CA LEU A 80 -0.82 4.46 -0.10
C LEU A 80 0.09 3.38 0.46
N LEU A 81 0.00 3.21 1.77
CA LEU A 81 0.59 2.13 2.53
C LEU A 81 -0.53 1.44 3.28
N VAL A 82 -0.73 0.14 3.09
CA VAL A 82 -1.89 -0.58 3.61
C VAL A 82 -1.43 -1.86 4.30
N GLU A 83 -1.90 -2.09 5.52
CA GLU A 83 -1.69 -3.36 6.23
C GLU A 83 -2.77 -4.35 5.85
N LEU A 84 -2.37 -5.48 5.27
CA LEU A 84 -3.28 -6.53 4.82
C LEU A 84 -2.93 -7.88 5.45
N PRO A 85 -3.93 -8.66 5.86
CA PRO A 85 -3.71 -10.06 6.19
C PRO A 85 -3.38 -10.85 4.90
N ILE A 86 -2.56 -11.89 5.04
CA ILE A 86 -1.97 -12.60 3.88
C ILE A 86 -3.02 -13.20 2.95
N GLU A 87 -4.18 -13.59 3.49
CA GLU A 87 -5.30 -14.20 2.78
C GLU A 87 -5.92 -13.26 1.73
N ARG A 88 -5.72 -11.94 1.87
CA ARG A 88 -6.25 -10.93 0.94
C ARG A 88 -5.39 -10.74 -0.30
N LEU A 89 -4.12 -11.16 -0.24
CA LEU A 89 -3.15 -10.91 -1.31
C LEU A 89 -3.39 -11.71 -2.60
N PRO A 90 -3.86 -12.98 -2.57
CA PRO A 90 -4.05 -13.76 -3.79
C PRO A 90 -5.25 -13.35 -4.64
N GLU A 91 -6.34 -12.88 -4.01
CA GLU A 91 -7.62 -12.65 -4.70
C GLU A 91 -8.15 -11.22 -4.52
N ASP A 92 -8.40 -10.79 -3.28
CA ASP A 92 -9.07 -9.52 -2.98
C ASP A 92 -8.29 -8.30 -3.48
N LEU A 93 -6.99 -8.22 -3.19
CA LEU A 93 -6.14 -7.11 -3.63
C LEU A 93 -5.98 -7.07 -5.17
N PRO A 94 -5.69 -8.19 -5.88
CA PRO A 94 -5.72 -8.23 -7.34
C PRO A 94 -7.06 -7.82 -7.94
N ALA A 95 -8.19 -8.24 -7.35
CA ALA A 95 -9.53 -7.87 -7.82
C ALA A 95 -9.77 -6.35 -7.68
N ALA A 96 -9.44 -5.76 -6.53
CA ALA A 96 -9.55 -4.32 -6.29
C ALA A 96 -8.66 -3.51 -7.27
N LYS A 97 -7.42 -3.96 -7.48
CA LYS A 97 -6.51 -3.38 -8.47
C LYS A 97 -7.07 -3.45 -9.89
N ALA A 98 -7.58 -4.61 -10.31
CA ALA A 98 -8.14 -4.79 -11.65
C ALA A 98 -9.38 -3.91 -11.87
N ALA A 99 -10.25 -3.79 -10.86
CA ALA A 99 -11.40 -2.89 -10.88
C ALA A 99 -10.95 -1.44 -11.11
N TRP A 100 -9.97 -0.95 -10.32
CA TRP A 100 -9.47 0.41 -10.46
C TRP A 100 -8.79 0.68 -11.81
N LEU A 101 -8.00 -0.28 -12.34
CA LEU A 101 -7.40 -0.12 -13.67
C LEU A 101 -8.48 0.07 -14.76
N ARG A 102 -9.61 -0.62 -14.64
CA ARG A 102 -10.73 -0.53 -15.56
C ARG A 102 -11.58 0.74 -15.39
N THR A 103 -11.89 1.14 -14.17
CA THR A 103 -12.84 2.24 -13.90
C THR A 103 -12.15 3.58 -13.62
N GLY A 104 -10.99 3.54 -12.95
CA GLY A 104 -10.36 4.71 -12.36
C GLY A 104 -11.07 5.22 -11.10
N ASP A 105 -12.06 4.49 -10.58
CA ASP A 105 -12.81 4.88 -9.41
C ASP A 105 -11.95 4.70 -8.14
N THR A 106 -11.38 5.81 -7.69
CA THR A 106 -10.47 5.84 -6.55
C THR A 106 -11.22 5.66 -5.23
N GLU A 107 -12.48 6.09 -5.13
CA GLU A 107 -13.25 5.90 -3.91
C GLU A 107 -13.69 4.44 -3.77
N GLU A 108 -14.07 3.77 -4.86
CA GLU A 108 -14.33 2.32 -4.86
C GLU A 108 -13.09 1.53 -4.43
N LEU A 109 -11.91 1.87 -4.95
CA LEU A 109 -10.65 1.25 -4.52
C LEU A 109 -10.37 1.48 -3.03
N LYS A 110 -10.57 2.71 -2.53
CA LYS A 110 -10.34 3.03 -1.11
C LYS A 110 -11.30 2.25 -0.21
N MET A 111 -12.57 2.17 -0.55
CA MET A 111 -13.55 1.38 0.21
C MET A 111 -13.16 -0.10 0.23
N ALA A 112 -12.73 -0.65 -0.91
CA ALA A 112 -12.26 -2.03 -0.99
C ALA A 112 -11.04 -2.26 -0.10
N LEU A 113 -10.02 -1.39 -0.19
CA LEU A 113 -8.81 -1.46 0.64
C LEU A 113 -9.13 -1.34 2.12
N GLN A 114 -10.02 -0.42 2.51
CA GLN A 114 -10.46 -0.25 3.89
C GLN A 114 -11.19 -1.48 4.43
N ALA A 115 -12.02 -2.14 3.61
CA ALA A 115 -12.73 -3.35 4.01
C ALA A 115 -11.81 -4.57 4.26
N MET A 116 -10.62 -4.59 3.66
CA MET A 116 -9.66 -5.69 3.77
C MET A 116 -8.43 -5.38 4.63
N SER A 117 -8.31 -4.15 5.17
CA SER A 117 -7.15 -3.70 5.94
C SER A 117 -7.49 -3.30 7.36
N SER A 118 -6.52 -3.43 8.26
CA SER A 118 -6.62 -2.92 9.63
C SER A 118 -6.29 -1.42 9.69
N ARG A 119 -5.28 -0.99 8.93
CA ARG A 119 -4.73 0.37 8.96
C ARG A 119 -4.19 0.74 7.59
N ALA A 120 -4.20 2.03 7.28
CA ALA A 120 -3.48 2.56 6.15
C ALA A 120 -2.96 3.97 6.36
N TRP A 121 -1.99 4.36 5.53
CA TRP A 121 -1.37 5.67 5.54
C TRP A 121 -1.20 6.21 4.14
N THR A 122 -1.25 7.53 4.03
CA THR A 122 -0.66 8.26 2.91
C THR A 122 0.78 8.60 3.24
N MET A 123 1.64 8.70 2.22
CA MET A 123 3.02 9.15 2.42
C MET A 123 3.31 10.35 1.54
N ALA A 124 3.77 11.43 2.17
CA ALA A 124 4.05 12.69 1.48
C ALA A 124 5.26 13.40 2.09
N VAL A 125 5.78 14.36 1.33
CA VAL A 125 6.78 15.31 1.80
C VAL A 125 6.26 16.72 1.53
N GLU A 126 6.32 17.58 2.53
CA GLU A 126 6.03 19.00 2.40
C GLU A 126 7.34 19.78 2.29
N LYS A 127 7.28 20.99 1.73
CA LYS A 127 8.44 21.86 1.59
C LYS A 127 9.10 22.06 2.97
N PHE A 128 10.39 21.75 3.07
CA PHE A 128 11.20 21.86 4.29
C PHE A 128 10.81 20.95 5.46
N LYS A 129 9.97 19.93 5.23
CA LYS A 129 9.63 18.93 6.26
C LYS A 129 10.18 17.55 5.87
N PRO A 130 10.41 16.65 6.85
CA PRO A 130 10.71 15.26 6.55
C PRO A 130 9.52 14.56 5.89
N VAL A 131 9.78 13.37 5.33
CA VAL A 131 8.72 12.45 4.86
C VAL A 131 7.81 12.09 6.04
N ALA A 132 6.50 12.19 5.84
CA ALA A 132 5.49 11.88 6.83
C ALA A 132 4.57 10.75 6.34
N LEU A 133 4.24 9.84 7.25
CA LEU A 133 3.14 8.90 7.11
C LEU A 133 1.95 9.45 7.88
N THR A 134 0.83 9.69 7.20
CA THR A 134 -0.39 10.22 7.80
C THR A 134 -1.50 9.18 7.68
N PRO A 135 -2.21 8.83 8.77
CA PRO A 135 -3.32 7.87 8.72
C PRO A 135 -4.32 8.22 7.62
N ALA A 136 -4.70 7.21 6.83
CA ALA A 136 -5.66 7.33 5.76
C ALA A 136 -7.06 6.87 6.21
N TRP A 137 -7.11 5.86 7.08
CA TRP A 137 -8.27 5.37 7.84
C TRP A 137 -7.79 4.57 9.05
#